data_AF-A0A4Q0I115-F1
#
_entry.id   AF-A0A4Q0I115-F1
#
_cell.length_a   1.000
_cell.length_b   1.000
_cell.length_c   1.000
_cell.angle_alpha   90.00
_cell.angle_beta   90.00
_cell.angle_gamma   90.00
#
_symmetry.space_group_name_H-M   'P 1'
#
loop_
_entity.id
_entity.type
_entity.pdbx_description
1 polymer ?
#
loop_
_entity_poly.entity_id
_entity_poly.type
_entity_poly.pdbx_seq_one_letter_code
_entity_poly.pdbx_strand_id
1 'polypeptide(L)'
;MFRDLSKDVFKISNIKDFVDFDSIKAWVSFDFQGIEYRWDIRLDDDWFDVGLIDKINDLVIKSGSQKRFYTFSQDQNLLAVFLDNVVVKKLNALTSCDFK
;
A
#
# COMPACT_ATOMS: atom_id res chain seq x y z
N MET A 1 -4.36 8.03 4.42
CA MET A 1 -5.10 6.91 3.81
C MET A 1 -4.66 5.55 4.35
N PHE A 2 -3.53 4.95 3.93
CA PHE A 2 -3.16 3.59 4.36
C PHE A 2 -2.98 3.45 5.88
N ARG A 3 -2.37 4.44 6.54
CA ARG A 3 -2.27 4.49 8.00
C ARG A 3 -3.65 4.40 8.67
N ASP A 4 -4.60 5.18 8.16
CA ASP A 4 -5.94 5.29 8.75
C ASP A 4 -6.79 4.04 8.46
N LEU A 5 -6.74 3.53 7.22
CA LEU A 5 -7.43 2.30 6.80
C LEU A 5 -6.96 1.06 7.59
N SER A 6 -5.67 1.02 7.93
CA SER A 6 -5.10 -0.11 8.66
C SER A 6 -5.37 -0.10 10.16
N LYS A 7 -6.04 0.93 10.70
CA LYS A 7 -6.31 1.10 12.14
C LYS A 7 -5.05 0.90 12.99
N ASP A 8 -4.01 1.68 12.71
CA ASP A 8 -2.71 1.68 13.39
C ASP A 8 -1.81 0.44 13.18
N VAL A 9 -2.21 -0.55 12.37
CA VAL A 9 -1.31 -1.67 12.02
C VAL A 9 -0.13 -1.17 11.17
N PHE A 10 -0.40 -0.35 10.15
CA PHE A 10 0.64 0.32 9.37
C PHE A 10 0.88 1.74 9.90
N LYS A 11 1.45 1.83 11.10
CA LYS A 11 1.75 3.10 11.77
C LYS A 11 3.16 3.58 11.43
N ILE A 12 3.25 4.49 10.48
CA ILE A 12 4.49 5.14 10.06
C ILE A 12 4.64 6.55 10.64
N SER A 13 5.89 6.97 10.82
CA SER A 13 6.28 8.30 11.30
C SER A 13 7.46 8.85 10.51
N ASN A 14 7.86 10.10 10.78
CA ASN A 14 9.05 10.75 10.20
C ASN A 14 9.12 10.66 8.66
N ILE A 15 7.96 10.85 8.03
CA ILE A 15 7.82 10.74 6.57
C ILE A 15 8.59 11.88 5.90
N LYS A 16 9.40 11.54 4.91
CA LYS A 16 10.14 12.45 4.03
C LYS A 16 9.96 11.99 2.60
N ASP A 17 9.93 12.91 1.66
CA ASP A 17 9.81 12.62 0.24
C ASP A 17 10.74 13.50 -0.58
N PHE A 18 10.96 13.07 -1.82
CA PHE A 18 11.73 13.80 -2.82
C PHE A 18 11.25 13.42 -4.20
N VAL A 19 11.16 14.41 -5.07
CA VAL A 19 10.81 14.27 -6.47
C VAL A 19 11.70 15.20 -7.29
N ASP A 20 12.31 14.66 -8.34
CA ASP A 20 13.07 15.38 -9.33
C ASP A 20 12.57 14.95 -10.72
N PHE A 21 11.89 15.88 -11.39
CA PHE A 21 11.34 15.68 -12.73
C PHE A 21 12.40 15.76 -13.83
N ASP A 22 13.50 16.48 -13.61
CA ASP A 22 14.58 16.61 -14.61
C ASP A 22 15.35 15.30 -14.72
N SER A 23 15.59 14.62 -13.59
CA SER A 23 16.29 13.33 -13.56
C SER A 23 15.38 12.11 -13.46
N ILE A 24 14.05 12.30 -13.43
CA ILE A 24 13.02 11.24 -13.28
C ILE A 24 13.33 10.34 -12.08
N LYS A 25 13.51 10.96 -10.91
CA LYS A 25 13.80 10.26 -9.65
C LYS A 25 12.84 10.70 -8.57
N ALA A 26 12.22 9.73 -7.90
CA ALA A 26 11.47 9.98 -6.68
C ALA A 26 11.77 8.92 -5.63
N TRP A 27 11.65 9.31 -4.37
CA TRP A 27 11.69 8.38 -3.24
C TRP A 27 10.84 8.89 -2.09
N VAL A 28 10.42 7.96 -1.24
CA VAL A 28 9.82 8.24 0.07
C VAL A 28 10.63 7.53 1.15
N SER A 29 10.86 8.19 2.27
CA SER A 29 11.44 7.63 3.49
C SER A 29 10.46 7.76 4.65
N PHE A 30 10.41 6.77 5.53
CA PHE A 30 9.58 6.78 6.73
C PHE A 30 10.10 5.78 7.76
N ASP A 31 9.73 6.01 9.01
CA ASP A 31 9.98 5.07 10.09
C ASP A 31 8.79 4.13 10.28
N PHE A 32 9.07 2.83 10.39
CA PHE A 32 8.09 1.81 10.78
C PHE A 32 8.72 0.90 11.84
N GLN A 33 8.08 0.83 13.02
CA GLN A 33 8.57 0.04 14.16
C GLN A 33 10.03 0.33 14.56
N GLY A 34 10.44 1.60 14.45
CA GLY A 34 11.80 2.04 14.81
C GLY A 34 12.87 1.77 13.74
N ILE A 35 12.48 1.28 12.56
CA ILE A 35 13.37 1.08 11.41
C ILE A 35 13.03 2.12 10.34
N GLU A 36 14.04 2.82 9.83
CA GLU A 36 13.89 3.71 8.68
C GLU A 36 13.85 2.86 7.39
N TYR A 37 12.82 3.10 6.58
CA TYR A 37 12.66 2.52 5.24
C TYR A 37 12.74 3.63 4.22
N ARG A 38 13.51 3.41 3.15
CA ARG A 38 13.51 4.27 1.96
C ARG A 38 13.12 3.47 0.74
N TRP A 39 12.08 3.91 0.06
CA TRP A 39 11.58 3.31 -1.17
C TRP A 39 11.70 4.27 -2.32
N ASP A 40 12.43 3.85 -3.36
CA ASP A 40 12.38 4.53 -4.64
C ASP A 40 11.00 4.32 -5.27
N ILE A 41 10.47 5.40 -5.84
CA ILE A 41 9.15 5.49 -6.45
C ILE A 41 9.35 5.71 -7.96
N ARG A 42 8.60 4.97 -8.77
CA ARG A 42 8.57 5.20 -10.20
C ARG A 42 7.79 6.47 -10.49
N LEU A 43 8.36 7.34 -11.32
CA LEU A 43 7.67 8.48 -11.90
C LEU A 43 7.33 8.10 -13.34
N ASP A 44 6.12 7.59 -13.54
CA ASP A 44 5.52 7.31 -14.83
C ASP A 44 4.15 8.02 -14.95
N ASP A 45 3.48 7.86 -16.08
CA ASP A 45 2.18 8.49 -16.35
C ASP A 45 1.02 7.81 -15.60
N ASP A 46 1.29 6.79 -14.77
CA ASP A 46 0.29 6.14 -13.94
C ASP A 46 0.04 6.94 -12.66
N TRP A 47 -1.23 7.03 -12.30
CA TRP A 47 -1.66 7.80 -11.12
C TRP A 47 -1.35 7.12 -9.78
N PHE A 48 -1.03 5.82 -9.78
CA PHE A 48 -0.72 5.05 -8.58
C PHE A 48 0.08 3.77 -8.86
N ASP A 49 1.27 3.65 -8.24
CA ASP A 49 2.07 2.41 -8.27
C ASP A 49 1.46 1.35 -7.32
N VAL A 50 0.70 0.42 -7.89
CA VAL A 50 0.12 -0.71 -7.14
C VAL A 50 1.19 -1.58 -6.45
N GLY A 51 2.43 -1.59 -6.94
CA GLY A 51 3.55 -2.28 -6.30
C GLY A 51 3.93 -1.70 -4.94
N LEU A 52 3.54 -0.45 -4.63
CA LEU A 52 3.70 0.09 -3.28
C LEU A 52 2.83 -0.65 -2.26
N ILE A 53 1.68 -1.18 -2.68
CA ILE A 53 0.79 -1.92 -1.78
C ILE A 53 1.44 -3.25 -1.38
N ASP A 54 2.13 -3.91 -2.30
CA ASP A 54 2.90 -5.12 -1.98
C ASP A 54 3.99 -4.84 -0.95
N LYS A 55 4.74 -3.73 -1.13
CA LYS A 55 5.76 -3.30 -0.16
C LYS A 55 5.15 -3.01 1.22
N ILE A 56 3.98 -2.38 1.29
CA ILE A 56 3.25 -2.15 2.56
C ILE A 56 2.81 -3.48 3.17
N ASN A 57 2.26 -4.38 2.35
CA ASN A 57 1.83 -5.71 2.76
C ASN A 57 2.97 -6.52 3.37
N ASP A 58 4.15 -6.49 2.77
CA ASP A 58 5.35 -7.13 3.31
C ASP A 58 5.68 -6.63 4.72
N LEU A 59 5.57 -5.31 4.96
CA LEU A 59 5.82 -4.74 6.29
C LEU A 59 4.77 -5.17 7.32
N VAL A 60 3.48 -5.13 6.97
CA VAL A 60 2.43 -5.54 7.92
C VAL A 60 2.42 -7.04 8.18
N ILE A 61 2.79 -7.87 7.20
CA ILE A 61 2.98 -9.32 7.40
C ILE A 61 4.15 -9.56 8.37
N LYS A 62 5.27 -8.87 8.16
CA LYS A 62 6.44 -8.97 9.06
C LYS A 62 6.14 -8.48 10.48
N SER A 63 5.23 -7.52 10.64
CA SER A 63 4.74 -7.10 11.96
C SER A 63 3.75 -8.07 12.61
N GLY A 64 3.45 -9.21 11.98
CA GLY A 64 2.56 -10.25 12.50
C GLY A 64 1.07 -10.03 12.20
N SER A 65 0.71 -9.06 11.35
CA SER A 65 -0.68 -8.84 10.95
C SER A 65 -1.20 -10.00 10.10
N GLN A 66 -2.39 -10.50 10.43
CA GLN A 66 -3.15 -11.42 9.57
C GLN A 66 -3.96 -10.68 8.49
N LYS A 67 -4.03 -9.35 8.59
CA LYS A 67 -4.71 -8.47 7.63
C LYS A 67 -3.71 -7.83 6.68
N ARG A 68 -4.16 -7.60 5.45
CA ARG A 68 -3.40 -7.04 4.34
C ARG A 68 -4.28 -6.07 3.57
N PHE A 69 -3.64 -5.17 2.83
CA PHE A 69 -4.29 -4.41 1.80
C PHE A 69 -4.56 -5.31 0.60
N TYR A 70 -5.80 -5.29 0.13
CA TYR A 70 -6.19 -5.87 -1.14
C TYR A 70 -6.79 -4.77 -1.99
N THR A 71 -6.57 -4.86 -3.30
CA THR A 71 -7.05 -3.85 -4.23
C THR A 71 -7.87 -4.42 -5.36
N PHE A 72 -8.85 -3.66 -5.78
CA PHE A 72 -9.59 -3.85 -7.00
C PHE A 72 -9.51 -2.54 -7.78
N SER A 73 -9.02 -2.60 -9.01
CA SER A 73 -9.00 -1.47 -9.92
C SER A 73 -9.98 -1.67 -11.06
N GLN A 74 -10.69 -0.59 -11.41
CA GLN A 74 -11.55 -0.53 -12.59
C GLN A 74 -11.41 0.86 -13.22
N ASP A 75 -10.86 0.89 -14.43
CA ASP A 75 -10.50 2.11 -15.15
C ASP A 75 -9.60 3.03 -14.29
N GLN A 76 -10.05 4.25 -13.97
CA GLN A 76 -9.32 5.21 -13.14
C GLN A 76 -9.69 5.14 -11.65
N ASN A 77 -10.39 4.08 -11.22
CA ASN A 77 -10.76 3.88 -9.83
C ASN A 77 -9.92 2.77 -9.19
N LEU A 78 -9.43 3.01 -7.98
CA LEU A 78 -8.81 2.01 -7.11
C LEU A 78 -9.63 1.91 -5.83
N LEU A 79 -10.12 0.72 -5.53
CA LEU A 79 -10.70 0.39 -4.25
C LEU A 79 -9.68 -0.42 -3.45
N ALA A 80 -9.28 0.10 -2.29
CA ALA A 80 -8.38 -0.58 -1.36
C ALA A 80 -9.12 -0.95 -0.07
N VAL A 81 -8.95 -2.19 0.39
CA VAL A 81 -9.54 -2.71 1.62
C VAL A 81 -8.46 -3.33 2.51
N PHE A 82 -8.59 -3.23 3.84
CA PHE A 82 -7.66 -3.83 4.79
C PHE A 82 -8.32 -4.95 5.60
N LEU A 83 -8.16 -6.18 5.14
CA LEU A 83 -8.94 -7.34 5.58
C LEU A 83 -8.07 -8.57 5.73
N ASP A 84 -8.58 -9.60 6.41
CA ASP A 84 -7.95 -10.92 6.39
C ASP A 84 -8.32 -11.66 5.10
N ASN A 85 -7.49 -12.65 4.73
CA ASN A 85 -7.66 -13.43 3.49
C ASN A 85 -9.02 -14.16 3.43
N VAL A 86 -9.54 -14.61 4.57
CA VAL A 86 -10.83 -15.34 4.60
C VAL A 86 -11.97 -14.39 4.24
N VAL A 87 -11.96 -13.17 4.76
CA VAL A 87 -12.97 -12.15 4.46
C VAL A 87 -12.86 -11.67 3.02
N VAL A 88 -11.65 -11.46 2.47
CA VAL A 88 -11.50 -11.07 1.06
C VAL A 88 -12.00 -12.15 0.11
N LYS A 89 -11.71 -13.42 0.37
CA LYS A 89 -12.27 -14.52 -0.45
C LYS A 89 -13.80 -14.52 -0.45
N LYS A 90 -14.44 -14.22 0.69
CA LYS A 90 -15.89 -14.07 0.77
C LYS A 90 -16.38 -12.85 -0.02
N LEU A 91 -15.66 -11.73 0.06
CA LEU A 91 -15.99 -10.51 -0.68
C LEU A 91 -15.92 -10.74 -2.20
N ASN A 92 -14.87 -11.41 -2.69
CA ASN A 92 -14.74 -11.78 -4.11
C ASN A 92 -15.83 -12.77 -4.56
N ALA A 93 -16.35 -13.62 -3.66
CA ALA A 93 -17.45 -14.53 -3.98
C ALA A 93 -18.83 -13.83 -4.03
N LEU A 94 -18.98 -12.72 -3.30
CA LEU A 94 -20.24 -11.96 -3.21
C LEU A 94 -20.33 -10.82 -4.21
N THR A 95 -19.22 -10.43 -4.81
CA THR A 95 -19.11 -9.29 -5.72
C THR A 95 -18.45 -9.72 -7.02
N SER A 96 -18.59 -8.93 -8.07
CA SER A 96 -17.79 -9.10 -9.29
C SER A 96 -16.40 -8.48 -9.17
N CYS A 97 -16.02 -8.02 -7.97
CA CYS A 97 -14.73 -7.37 -7.72
C CYS A 97 -13.70 -8.46 -7.36
N ASP A 98 -12.71 -8.66 -8.23
CA ASP A 98 -11.60 -9.56 -7.97
C ASP A 98 -10.48 -8.80 -7.24
N PHE A 99 -10.62 -8.68 -5.91
CA PHE A 99 -9.59 -8.06 -5.09
C PHE A 99 -8.33 -8.93 -5.05
N LYS A 100 -7.17 -8.30 -5.27
CA LYS A 100 -5.83 -8.92 -5.30
C LYS A 100 -4.92 -8.34 -4.23
#